data_AF-A0A0C9X3C4-F1
#
_entry.id   AF-A0A0C9X3C4-F1
#
_cell.length_a   1.000
_cell.length_b   1.000
_cell.length_c   1.000
_cell.angle_alpha   90.00
_cell.angle_beta   90.00
_cell.angle_gamma   90.00
#
_symmetry.space_group_name_H-M   'P 1'
#
loop_
_entity.id
_entity.type
_entity.pdbx_description
1 polymer ?
#
loop_
_entity_poly.entity_id
_entity_poly.type
_entity_poly.pdbx_seq_one_letter_code
_entity_poly.pdbx_strand_id
1 'polypeptide(L)'
;MAIYDHTFFEPPPKDIPVDVILSVAQLSHKYEIKYLRHRSILHIERNYSMDMDTFISRGTRGVRDPWFIKFETLLNIIVTATYINALWVLPAAYYLCSDATASHIFRDTSSWNSSQHVTVLRNILAGTINLEIMDVAFEELIGTYPCSGCRHREQCALTTLAAVRQVWSSITRRKPAGRKPHTLTYWRNRKWWEAYCKGLCAPCSLACMSAYESTRGDHWDKIPSAFNLPSWKELQSLRETNFSDS
;
A
#
# COMPACT_ATOMS: atom_id res chain seq x y z
N MET A 1 -11.33 -43.20 2.85
CA MET A 1 -10.93 -42.19 3.85
C MET A 1 -9.57 -41.68 3.44
N ALA A 2 -9.48 -40.47 2.86
CA ALA A 2 -8.19 -39.89 2.47
C ALA A 2 -7.53 -39.31 3.73
N ILE A 3 -6.30 -39.72 4.02
CA ILE A 3 -5.50 -39.16 5.11
C ILE A 3 -5.10 -37.75 4.67
N TYR A 4 -5.59 -36.73 5.38
CA TYR A 4 -5.20 -35.35 5.16
C TYR A 4 -3.77 -35.16 5.69
N ASP A 5 -2.81 -34.93 4.80
CA ASP A 5 -1.44 -34.61 5.16
C ASP A 5 -1.27 -33.09 5.34
N HIS A 6 -1.07 -32.68 6.59
CA HIS A 6 -0.90 -31.27 6.99
C HIS A 6 0.42 -30.66 6.51
N THR A 7 1.33 -31.47 5.95
CA THR A 7 2.58 -31.00 5.32
C THR A 7 2.35 -30.36 3.96
N PHE A 8 1.19 -30.59 3.32
CA PHE A 8 0.93 -30.06 1.96
C PHE A 8 0.79 -28.53 1.91
N PHE A 9 0.44 -27.88 3.04
CA PHE A 9 0.32 -26.42 3.14
C PHE A 9 1.31 -25.87 4.17
N GLU A 10 2.58 -25.80 3.77
CA GLU A 10 3.68 -25.30 4.59
C GLU A 10 3.48 -23.81 4.97
N PRO A 11 3.89 -23.38 6.18
CA PRO A 11 3.85 -21.97 6.55
C PRO A 11 4.83 -21.12 5.73
N PRO A 12 4.70 -19.78 5.72
CA PRO A 12 5.73 -18.89 5.20
C PRO A 12 7.10 -19.20 5.84
N PRO A 13 8.23 -19.04 5.11
CA PRO A 13 8.39 -18.31 3.85
C PRO A 13 8.24 -19.17 2.59
N LYS A 14 7.69 -20.39 2.68
CA LYS A 14 7.44 -21.21 1.48
C LYS A 14 6.56 -20.44 0.49
N ASP A 15 6.92 -20.45 -0.78
CA ASP A 15 6.10 -19.82 -1.81
C ASP A 15 4.98 -20.78 -2.23
N ILE A 16 3.74 -20.33 -2.05
CA ILE A 16 2.53 -21.07 -2.41
C ILE A 16 1.74 -20.22 -3.42
N PRO A 17 1.15 -20.82 -4.47
CA PRO A 17 0.30 -20.08 -5.40
C PRO A 17 -0.84 -19.34 -4.69
N VAL A 18 -1.11 -18.09 -5.12
CA VAL A 18 -2.09 -17.21 -4.47
C VAL A 18 -3.50 -17.79 -4.49
N ASP A 19 -3.91 -18.42 -5.59
CA ASP A 19 -5.19 -19.09 -5.74
C ASP A 19 -5.36 -20.24 -4.73
N VAL A 20 -4.28 -20.99 -4.46
CA VAL A 20 -4.25 -22.02 -3.41
C VAL A 20 -4.39 -21.36 -2.02
N ILE A 21 -3.64 -20.29 -1.73
CA ILE A 21 -3.74 -19.57 -0.44
C ILE A 21 -5.17 -19.07 -0.21
N LEU A 22 -5.80 -18.44 -1.21
CA LEU A 22 -7.16 -17.93 -1.10
C LEU A 22 -8.19 -19.05 -0.93
N SER A 23 -8.03 -20.16 -1.67
CA SER A 23 -8.91 -21.33 -1.55
C SER A 23 -8.80 -21.95 -0.15
N VAL A 24 -7.58 -22.15 0.35
CA VAL A 24 -7.35 -22.68 1.70
C VAL A 24 -7.90 -21.72 2.75
N ALA A 25 -7.70 -20.41 2.61
CA ALA A 25 -8.26 -19.41 3.53
C ALA A 25 -9.80 -19.49 3.62
N GLN A 26 -10.48 -19.54 2.46
CA GLN A 26 -11.94 -19.60 2.42
C GLN A 26 -12.48 -20.91 2.99
N LEU A 27 -11.91 -22.06 2.59
CA LEU A 27 -12.35 -23.37 3.07
C LEU A 27 -12.05 -23.53 4.56
N SER A 28 -10.85 -23.17 5.01
CA SER A 28 -10.49 -23.27 6.43
C SER A 28 -11.32 -22.34 7.31
N HIS A 29 -11.74 -21.18 6.81
CA HIS A 29 -12.71 -20.33 7.51
C HIS A 29 -14.10 -20.98 7.56
N LYS A 30 -14.60 -21.49 6.41
CA LYS A 30 -15.91 -22.14 6.30
C LYS A 30 -16.06 -23.38 7.19
N TYR A 31 -15.00 -24.17 7.32
CA TYR A 31 -14.98 -25.39 8.12
C TYR A 31 -14.27 -25.22 9.47
N GLU A 32 -13.99 -23.98 9.87
CA GLU A 32 -13.37 -23.63 11.16
C GLU A 32 -12.02 -24.34 11.46
N ILE A 33 -11.25 -24.65 10.42
CA ILE A 33 -9.92 -25.27 10.54
C ILE A 33 -8.88 -24.19 10.89
N LYS A 34 -8.77 -23.87 12.17
CA LYS A 34 -7.96 -22.74 12.70
C LYS A 34 -6.53 -22.68 12.15
N TYR A 35 -5.77 -23.77 12.24
CA TYR A 35 -4.34 -23.75 11.87
C TYR A 35 -4.12 -23.46 10.37
N LEU A 36 -4.99 -23.95 9.47
CA LEU A 36 -4.92 -23.65 8.04
C LEU A 36 -5.32 -22.20 7.75
N ARG A 37 -6.34 -21.70 8.47
CA ARG A 37 -6.77 -20.31 8.38
C ARG A 37 -5.62 -19.38 8.75
N HIS A 38 -4.98 -19.63 9.88
CA HIS A 38 -3.81 -18.89 10.35
C HIS A 38 -2.65 -18.93 9.36
N ARG A 39 -2.27 -20.11 8.85
CA ARG A 39 -1.20 -20.21 7.84
C ARG A 39 -1.54 -19.41 6.58
N SER A 40 -2.79 -19.45 6.13
CA SER A 40 -3.23 -18.70 4.95
C SER A 40 -3.16 -17.19 5.18
N ILE A 41 -3.59 -16.73 6.36
CA ILE A 41 -3.47 -15.32 6.77
C ILE A 41 -2.00 -14.90 6.78
N LEU A 42 -1.09 -15.70 7.36
CA LEU A 42 0.34 -15.38 7.40
C LEU A 42 0.95 -15.28 5.98
N HIS A 43 0.52 -16.14 5.05
CA HIS A 43 0.91 -16.04 3.64
C HIS A 43 0.43 -14.73 3.00
N ILE A 44 -0.78 -14.28 3.31
CA ILE A 44 -1.32 -13.00 2.85
C ILE A 44 -0.53 -11.84 3.48
N GLU A 45 -0.38 -11.79 4.80
CA GLU A 45 0.35 -10.74 5.55
C GLU A 45 1.79 -10.53 5.06
N ARG A 46 2.42 -11.59 4.51
CA ARG A 46 3.75 -11.49 3.90
C ARG A 46 3.82 -10.46 2.76
N ASN A 47 2.71 -10.07 2.15
CA ASN A 47 2.70 -9.03 1.11
C ASN A 47 2.00 -7.73 1.53
N TYR A 48 1.21 -7.76 2.62
CA TYR A 48 0.38 -6.65 3.07
C TYR A 48 0.67 -6.34 4.54
N SER A 49 1.87 -5.83 4.80
CA SER A 49 2.30 -5.49 6.15
C SER A 49 1.60 -4.21 6.65
N MET A 50 1.32 -4.16 7.95
CA MET A 50 0.92 -2.93 8.66
C MET A 50 2.10 -2.00 8.93
N ASP A 51 3.33 -2.52 8.87
CA ASP A 51 4.55 -1.75 9.02
C ASP A 51 4.96 -1.12 7.68
N MET A 52 5.08 0.20 7.67
CA MET A 52 5.38 0.98 6.48
C MET A 52 6.72 0.57 5.85
N ASP A 53 7.77 0.44 6.65
CA ASP A 53 9.12 0.13 6.15
C ASP A 53 9.18 -1.26 5.51
N THR A 54 8.52 -2.23 6.14
CA THR A 54 8.38 -3.60 5.62
C THR A 54 7.58 -3.59 4.31
N PHE A 55 6.47 -2.86 4.26
CA PHE A 55 5.66 -2.73 3.05
C PHE A 55 6.44 -2.08 1.90
N ILE A 56 7.15 -0.99 2.17
CA ILE A 56 7.96 -0.26 1.18
C ILE A 56 9.13 -1.13 0.69
N SER A 57 9.86 -1.78 1.61
CA SER A 57 11.04 -2.60 1.28
C SER A 57 10.70 -3.81 0.40
N ARG A 58 9.48 -4.33 0.51
CA ARG A 58 9.00 -5.41 -0.36
C ARG A 58 8.66 -4.90 -1.76
N GLY A 59 8.11 -3.68 -1.87
CA GLY A 59 7.85 -3.03 -3.15
C GLY A 59 9.12 -2.66 -3.94
N THR A 60 10.23 -2.35 -3.27
CA THR A 60 11.50 -1.92 -3.91
C THR A 60 12.38 -3.05 -4.43
N ARG A 61 12.14 -4.31 -4.01
CA ARG A 61 12.92 -5.48 -4.46
C ARG A 61 12.71 -5.87 -5.94
N GLY A 62 11.98 -5.05 -6.69
CA GLY A 62 12.01 -5.04 -8.15
C GLY A 62 11.48 -6.31 -8.79
N VAL A 63 10.18 -6.37 -9.03
CA VAL A 63 9.55 -7.05 -10.20
C VAL A 63 9.92 -8.53 -10.44
N ARG A 64 10.64 -9.20 -9.54
CA ARG A 64 10.98 -10.62 -9.66
C ARG A 64 10.00 -11.56 -8.99
N ASP A 65 8.97 -11.05 -8.32
CA ASP A 65 7.79 -11.85 -7.99
C ASP A 65 6.52 -11.29 -8.66
N PRO A 66 6.16 -11.80 -9.85
CA PRO A 66 4.92 -11.49 -10.55
C PRO A 66 3.63 -11.93 -9.83
N TRP A 67 3.75 -12.65 -8.71
CA TRP A 67 2.72 -13.53 -8.17
C TRP A 67 1.51 -12.80 -7.55
N PHE A 68 1.58 -11.47 -7.35
CA PHE A 68 0.52 -10.67 -6.69
C PHE A 68 0.08 -9.39 -7.41
N ILE A 69 0.58 -9.11 -8.62
CA ILE A 69 0.43 -7.76 -9.23
C ILE A 69 -0.79 -7.65 -10.17
N LYS A 70 -1.49 -8.74 -10.45
CA LYS A 70 -2.73 -8.68 -11.24
C LYS A 70 -3.85 -8.06 -10.39
N PHE A 71 -4.56 -7.09 -10.97
CA PHE A 71 -5.62 -6.36 -10.28
C PHE A 71 -6.72 -7.32 -9.78
N GLU A 72 -7.06 -8.33 -10.57
CA GLU A 72 -8.02 -9.38 -10.22
C GLU A 72 -7.59 -10.17 -8.98
N THR A 73 -6.30 -10.48 -8.88
CA THR A 73 -5.74 -11.16 -7.71
C THR A 73 -5.87 -10.29 -6.46
N LEU A 74 -5.60 -8.99 -6.56
CA LEU A 74 -5.76 -8.05 -5.45
C LEU A 74 -7.22 -7.94 -5.01
N LEU A 75 -8.18 -7.88 -5.95
CA LEU A 75 -9.60 -7.91 -5.62
C LEU A 75 -10.00 -9.17 -4.85
N ASN A 76 -9.55 -10.33 -5.34
CA ASN A 76 -9.84 -11.61 -4.68
C ASN A 76 -9.21 -11.69 -3.28
N ILE A 77 -8.04 -11.07 -3.07
CA ILE A 77 -7.42 -10.95 -1.75
C ILE A 77 -8.26 -10.06 -0.83
N ILE A 78 -8.72 -8.90 -1.30
CA ILE A 78 -9.57 -8.00 -0.51
C ILE A 78 -10.89 -8.70 -0.14
N VAL A 79 -11.54 -9.36 -1.09
CA VAL A 79 -12.78 -10.11 -0.85
C VAL A 79 -12.53 -11.23 0.17
N THR A 80 -11.46 -12.01 -0.01
CA THR A 80 -11.15 -13.13 0.89
C THR A 80 -10.75 -12.65 2.29
N ALA A 81 -9.91 -11.63 2.40
CA ALA A 81 -9.51 -11.03 3.68
C ALA A 81 -10.71 -10.46 4.43
N THR A 82 -11.66 -9.84 3.71
CA THR A 82 -12.93 -9.37 4.30
C THR A 82 -13.76 -10.56 4.79
N TYR A 83 -13.88 -11.61 3.98
CA TYR A 83 -14.66 -12.82 4.33
C TYR A 83 -14.11 -13.54 5.57
N ILE A 84 -12.79 -13.69 5.69
CA ILE A 84 -12.15 -14.38 6.81
C ILE A 84 -11.85 -13.46 8.02
N ASN A 85 -12.32 -12.21 7.98
CA ASN A 85 -12.11 -11.18 8.99
C ASN A 85 -10.62 -10.84 9.27
N ALA A 86 -9.76 -10.89 8.24
CA ALA A 86 -8.36 -10.47 8.30
C ALA A 86 -8.22 -8.99 7.88
N LEU A 87 -8.94 -8.10 8.57
CA LEU A 87 -9.12 -6.70 8.14
C LEU A 87 -7.82 -5.88 8.09
N TRP A 88 -6.80 -6.25 8.88
CA TRP A 88 -5.52 -5.54 8.94
C TRP A 88 -4.68 -5.63 7.66
N VAL A 89 -4.98 -6.59 6.79
CA VAL A 89 -4.38 -6.72 5.45
C VAL A 89 -4.93 -5.66 4.50
N LEU A 90 -6.17 -5.21 4.74
CA LEU A 90 -6.95 -4.44 3.76
C LEU A 90 -6.33 -3.09 3.39
N PRO A 91 -5.82 -2.24 4.31
CA PRO A 91 -5.35 -0.92 3.91
C PRO A 91 -4.20 -0.99 2.90
N ALA A 92 -3.24 -1.90 3.11
CA ALA A 92 -2.14 -2.12 2.18
C ALA A 92 -2.61 -2.71 0.83
N ALA A 93 -3.59 -3.62 0.85
CA ALA A 93 -4.16 -4.20 -0.37
C ALA A 93 -4.95 -3.16 -1.19
N TYR A 94 -5.80 -2.37 -0.54
CA TYR A 94 -6.52 -1.26 -1.14
C TYR A 94 -5.58 -0.20 -1.71
N TYR A 95 -4.52 0.13 -0.98
CA TYR A 95 -3.48 1.06 -1.46
C TYR A 95 -2.79 0.55 -2.73
N LEU A 96 -2.51 -0.75 -2.84
CA LEU A 96 -1.94 -1.31 -4.07
C LEU A 96 -2.93 -1.30 -5.23
N CYS A 97 -4.24 -1.43 -4.96
CA CYS A 97 -5.30 -1.31 -5.95
C CYS A 97 -5.49 0.12 -6.47
N SER A 98 -5.23 1.15 -5.65
CA SER A 98 -5.43 2.55 -6.08
C SER A 98 -4.44 2.98 -7.16
N ASP A 99 -3.32 2.26 -7.34
CA ASP A 99 -2.36 2.47 -8.45
C ASP A 99 -2.91 1.97 -9.81
N ALA A 100 -4.00 1.19 -9.82
CA ALA A 100 -4.66 0.76 -11.04
C ALA A 100 -5.47 1.89 -11.67
N THR A 101 -5.37 2.08 -12.99
CA THR A 101 -6.15 3.12 -13.68
C THR A 101 -7.65 2.79 -13.68
N ALA A 102 -8.51 3.81 -13.69
CA ALA A 102 -9.95 3.65 -13.88
C ALA A 102 -10.31 2.77 -15.10
N SER A 103 -9.54 2.87 -16.19
CA SER A 103 -9.77 2.04 -17.38
C SER A 103 -9.58 0.54 -17.15
N HIS A 104 -8.72 0.14 -16.19
CA HIS A 104 -8.56 -1.24 -15.76
C HIS A 104 -9.69 -1.69 -14.84
N ILE A 105 -10.23 -0.76 -14.03
CA ILE A 105 -11.38 -1.00 -13.15
C ILE A 105 -12.66 -1.24 -13.96
N PHE A 106 -12.80 -0.62 -15.14
CA PHE A 106 -14.01 -0.69 -15.95
C PHE A 106 -13.92 -1.62 -17.18
N ARG A 107 -12.83 -2.40 -17.34
CA ARG A 107 -12.70 -3.33 -18.47
C ARG A 107 -13.56 -4.59 -18.24
N ASP A 108 -14.43 -4.86 -19.22
CA ASP A 108 -15.36 -5.99 -19.37
C ASP A 108 -15.46 -6.95 -18.17
N THR A 109 -16.29 -6.55 -17.20
CA THR A 109 -16.33 -7.10 -15.84
C THR A 109 -17.40 -8.18 -15.67
N SER A 110 -17.74 -8.94 -16.70
CA SER A 110 -18.79 -9.96 -16.60
C SER A 110 -18.54 -10.96 -15.46
N SER A 111 -17.28 -11.22 -15.11
CA SER A 111 -16.85 -12.01 -13.95
C SER A 111 -16.96 -11.32 -12.59
N TRP A 112 -17.17 -10.00 -12.53
CA TRP A 112 -17.18 -9.21 -11.29
C TRP A 112 -18.56 -8.73 -10.88
N ASN A 113 -19.61 -9.31 -11.46
CA ASN A 113 -21.00 -8.96 -11.16
C ASN A 113 -21.47 -9.43 -9.76
N SER A 114 -20.58 -9.95 -8.90
CA SER A 114 -20.95 -10.24 -7.52
C SER A 114 -21.07 -8.94 -6.72
N SER A 115 -22.05 -8.88 -5.81
CA SER A 115 -22.29 -7.71 -4.96
C SER A 115 -21.05 -7.32 -4.14
N GLN A 116 -20.21 -8.29 -3.77
CA GLN A 116 -18.97 -8.07 -3.03
C GLN A 116 -17.94 -7.30 -3.85
N HIS A 117 -17.70 -7.69 -5.12
CA HIS A 117 -16.74 -7.00 -5.98
C HIS A 117 -17.17 -5.55 -6.23
N VAL A 118 -18.46 -5.31 -6.46
CA VAL A 118 -18.99 -3.95 -6.65
C VAL A 118 -18.69 -3.06 -5.44
N THR A 119 -18.89 -3.56 -4.21
CA THR A 119 -18.56 -2.83 -2.98
C THR A 119 -17.05 -2.56 -2.87
N VAL A 120 -16.22 -3.57 -3.14
CA VAL A 120 -14.75 -3.41 -3.11
C VAL A 120 -14.28 -2.36 -4.12
N LEU A 121 -14.80 -2.38 -5.34
CA LEU A 121 -14.46 -1.41 -6.38
C LEU A 121 -14.89 0.01 -5.99
N ARG A 122 -16.09 0.18 -5.39
CA ARG A 122 -16.52 1.48 -4.85
C ARG A 122 -15.58 1.99 -3.77
N ASN A 123 -15.15 1.13 -2.85
CA ASN A 123 -14.20 1.48 -1.80
C ASN A 123 -12.82 1.84 -2.36
N ILE A 124 -12.33 1.12 -3.37
CA ILE A 124 -11.10 1.46 -4.09
C ILE A 124 -11.20 2.85 -4.71
N LEU A 125 -12.29 3.14 -5.43
CA LEU A 125 -12.48 4.44 -6.08
C LEU A 125 -12.56 5.58 -5.07
N ALA A 126 -13.38 5.44 -4.02
CA ALA A 126 -13.51 6.44 -2.98
C ALA A 126 -12.18 6.69 -2.26
N GLY A 127 -11.46 5.62 -1.89
CA GLY A 127 -10.17 5.76 -1.24
C GLY A 127 -9.08 6.28 -2.16
N THR A 128 -9.14 6.00 -3.46
CA THR A 128 -8.23 6.62 -4.45
C THR A 128 -8.40 8.13 -4.45
N ILE A 129 -9.64 8.65 -4.45
CA ILE A 129 -9.90 10.09 -4.37
C ILE A 129 -9.35 10.68 -3.07
N ASN A 130 -9.56 10.00 -1.94
CA ASN A 130 -9.04 10.45 -0.65
C ASN A 130 -7.51 10.49 -0.62
N LEU A 131 -6.84 9.48 -1.19
CA LEU A 131 -5.38 9.46 -1.35
C LEU A 131 -4.89 10.58 -2.25
N GLU A 132 -5.61 10.90 -3.34
CA GLU A 132 -5.25 12.03 -4.20
C GLU A 132 -5.34 13.38 -3.47
N ILE A 133 -6.31 13.56 -2.58
CA ILE A 133 -6.40 14.75 -1.73
C ILE A 133 -5.21 14.80 -0.77
N MET A 134 -4.82 13.65 -0.20
CA MET A 134 -3.64 13.54 0.66
C MET A 134 -2.34 13.82 -0.10
N ASP A 135 -2.26 13.48 -1.39
CA ASP A 135 -1.10 13.73 -2.24
C ASP A 135 -0.85 15.23 -2.48
N VAL A 136 -1.90 16.07 -2.48
CA VAL A 136 -1.74 17.53 -2.59
C VAL A 136 -0.95 18.09 -1.41
N ALA A 137 -1.17 17.58 -0.20
CA ALA A 137 -0.40 18.00 0.97
C ALA A 137 1.10 17.64 0.87
N PHE A 138 1.45 16.61 0.11
CA PHE A 138 2.85 16.28 -0.17
C PHE A 138 3.53 17.30 -1.10
N GLU A 139 2.79 17.87 -2.05
CA GLU A 139 3.31 18.93 -2.92
C GLU A 139 3.65 20.19 -2.12
N GLU A 140 2.79 20.56 -1.16
CA GLU A 140 3.02 21.67 -0.25
C GLU A 140 4.30 21.46 0.58
N LEU A 141 4.55 20.23 1.05
CA LEU A 141 5.75 19.89 1.81
C LEU A 141 7.03 20.28 1.05
N ILE A 142 7.15 19.85 -0.21
CA ILE A 142 8.33 20.17 -1.02
C ILE A 142 8.41 21.69 -1.23
N GLY A 143 7.28 22.37 -1.43
CA GLY A 143 7.21 23.82 -1.67
C GLY A 143 7.55 24.72 -0.47
N THR A 144 7.60 24.21 0.75
CA THR A 144 7.76 25.03 1.98
C THR A 144 9.17 25.55 2.27
N TYR A 145 10.18 25.18 1.47
CA TYR A 145 11.57 25.63 1.66
C TYR A 145 11.85 26.92 0.86
N PRO A 146 12.62 27.89 1.42
CA PRO A 146 13.67 27.71 2.43
C PRO A 146 13.23 27.89 3.89
N CYS A 147 13.86 27.16 4.83
CA CYS A 147 13.59 27.29 6.27
C CYS A 147 14.16 28.60 6.86
N SER A 148 13.74 28.97 8.07
CA SER A 148 14.19 30.19 8.76
C SER A 148 15.70 30.26 8.97
N GLY A 149 16.39 29.12 9.11
CA GLY A 149 17.84 29.01 9.23
C GLY A 149 18.61 28.91 7.91
N CYS A 150 17.97 29.20 6.76
CA CYS A 150 18.60 29.05 5.45
C CYS A 150 19.79 30.00 5.26
N ARG A 151 20.92 29.47 4.80
CA ARG A 151 22.13 30.25 4.49
C ARG A 151 22.17 30.75 3.04
N HIS A 152 21.48 30.08 2.12
CA HIS A 152 21.48 30.38 0.69
C HIS A 152 20.04 30.39 0.16
N ARG A 153 19.28 31.42 0.52
CA ARG A 153 17.81 31.46 0.32
C ARG A 153 17.42 31.28 -1.15
N GLU A 154 18.06 32.02 -2.05
CA GLU A 154 17.79 31.97 -3.48
C GLU A 154 18.13 30.59 -4.09
N GLN A 155 19.34 30.08 -3.83
CA GLN A 155 19.77 28.78 -4.34
C GLN A 155 18.88 27.63 -3.83
N CYS A 156 18.52 27.65 -2.54
CA CYS A 156 17.62 26.65 -1.98
C CYS A 156 16.23 26.76 -2.62
N ALA A 157 15.68 27.96 -2.79
CA ALA A 157 14.39 28.17 -3.43
C ALA A 157 14.37 27.69 -4.90
N LEU A 158 15.43 27.95 -5.67
CA LEU A 158 15.58 27.46 -7.04
C LEU A 158 15.66 25.93 -7.09
N THR A 159 16.40 25.33 -6.17
CA THR A 159 16.52 23.87 -6.05
C THR A 159 15.18 23.23 -5.70
N THR A 160 14.45 23.81 -4.74
CA THR A 160 13.09 23.43 -4.39
C THR A 160 12.15 23.52 -5.59
N LEU A 161 12.14 24.64 -6.29
CA LEU A 161 11.29 24.85 -7.46
C LEU A 161 11.58 23.84 -8.57
N ALA A 162 12.85 23.51 -8.81
CA ALA A 162 13.24 22.49 -9.77
C ALA A 162 12.73 21.09 -9.36
N ALA A 163 12.84 20.74 -8.07
CA ALA A 163 12.33 19.48 -7.54
C ALA A 163 10.80 19.38 -7.62
N VAL A 164 10.07 20.43 -7.23
CA VAL A 164 8.60 20.50 -7.36
C VAL A 164 8.20 20.30 -8.81
N ARG A 165 8.85 20.99 -9.76
CA ARG A 165 8.56 20.82 -11.19
C ARG A 165 8.83 19.39 -11.69
N GLN A 166 9.91 18.76 -11.21
CA GLN A 166 10.21 17.37 -11.57
C GLN A 166 9.15 16.40 -11.04
N VAL A 167 8.74 16.54 -9.78
CA VAL A 167 7.67 15.74 -9.16
C VAL A 167 6.34 15.98 -9.87
N TRP A 168 5.96 17.25 -10.07
CA TRP A 168 4.76 17.64 -10.79
C TRP A 168 4.74 17.03 -12.19
N SER A 169 5.84 17.09 -12.93
CA SER A 169 5.93 16.49 -14.25
C SER A 169 5.75 14.97 -14.24
N SER A 170 6.07 14.31 -13.12
CA SER A 170 5.92 12.87 -12.95
C SER A 170 4.49 12.49 -12.52
N ILE A 171 3.84 13.32 -11.69
CA ILE A 171 2.45 13.13 -11.24
C ILE A 171 1.46 13.51 -12.35
N THR A 172 1.66 14.66 -12.99
CA THR A 172 0.69 15.26 -13.94
C THR A 172 0.87 14.83 -15.38
N ARG A 173 2.01 14.22 -15.76
CA ARG A 173 2.09 13.49 -17.04
C ARG A 173 1.18 12.28 -16.96
N ARG A 174 -0.11 12.52 -17.22
CA ARG A 174 -1.08 11.49 -17.60
C ARG A 174 -0.52 10.81 -18.84
N LYS A 175 0.23 9.73 -18.65
CA LYS A 175 0.41 8.78 -19.74
C LYS A 175 -1.01 8.35 -20.15
N PRO A 176 -1.37 8.36 -21.44
CA PRO A 176 -2.73 8.11 -21.90
C PRO A 176 -3.33 6.75 -21.44
N ALA A 177 -2.50 5.86 -20.89
CA ALA A 177 -2.91 4.60 -20.25
C ALA A 177 -2.04 4.23 -19.03
N GLY A 178 -1.35 5.19 -18.39
CA GLY A 178 -0.38 4.88 -17.33
C GLY A 178 -0.94 5.02 -15.93
N ARG A 179 -0.43 4.17 -15.02
CA ARG A 179 -0.63 4.28 -13.58
C ARG A 179 -0.17 5.67 -13.08
N LYS A 180 -0.97 6.31 -12.23
CA LYS A 180 -0.57 7.52 -11.52
C LYS A 180 0.11 7.07 -10.22
N PRO A 181 1.44 7.24 -10.08
CA PRO A 181 2.11 6.86 -8.85
C PRO A 181 1.60 7.75 -7.71
N HIS A 182 1.00 7.13 -6.70
CA HIS A 182 0.63 7.78 -5.44
C HIS A 182 1.87 8.20 -4.64
N THR A 183 1.70 9.13 -3.69
CA THR A 183 2.81 9.72 -2.92
C THR A 183 3.75 8.70 -2.26
N LEU A 184 3.25 7.58 -1.71
CA LEU A 184 4.16 6.57 -1.13
C LEU A 184 5.15 6.04 -2.16
N THR A 185 4.82 6.00 -3.45
CA THR A 185 5.75 5.58 -4.52
C THR A 185 6.97 6.50 -4.57
N TYR A 186 6.77 7.81 -4.39
CA TYR A 186 7.87 8.76 -4.26
C TYR A 186 8.62 8.58 -2.95
N TRP A 187 7.92 8.26 -1.87
CA TRP A 187 8.57 7.95 -0.59
C TRP A 187 9.36 6.65 -0.60
N ARG A 188 9.00 5.67 -1.42
CA ARG A 188 9.81 4.46 -1.64
C ARG A 188 11.18 4.82 -2.20
N ASN A 189 11.31 5.94 -2.91
CA ASN A 189 12.56 6.38 -3.51
C ASN A 189 13.34 7.31 -2.57
N ARG A 190 13.76 6.77 -1.42
CA ARG A 190 14.64 7.48 -0.46
C ARG A 190 15.86 8.11 -1.13
N LYS A 191 16.43 7.43 -2.14
CA LYS A 191 17.58 7.93 -2.91
C LYS A 191 17.28 9.25 -3.65
N TRP A 192 16.09 9.39 -4.22
CA TRP A 192 15.67 10.66 -4.86
C TRP A 192 15.60 11.78 -3.82
N TRP A 193 15.03 11.49 -2.65
CA TRP A 193 14.94 12.45 -1.54
C TRP A 193 16.33 12.86 -1.01
N GLU A 194 17.24 11.90 -0.83
CA GLU A 194 18.62 12.17 -0.46
C GLU A 194 19.36 13.03 -1.50
N ALA A 195 19.10 12.79 -2.79
CA ALA A 195 19.68 13.60 -3.86
C ALA A 195 19.13 15.03 -3.87
N TYR A 196 17.82 15.19 -3.66
CA TYR A 196 17.18 16.50 -3.52
C TYR A 196 17.74 17.29 -2.33
N CYS A 197 17.79 16.68 -1.16
CA CYS A 197 18.30 17.29 0.07
C CYS A 197 19.77 17.74 -0.06
N LYS A 198 20.61 17.00 -0.79
CA LYS A 198 22.00 17.39 -1.07
C LYS A 198 22.13 18.70 -1.85
N GLY A 199 21.11 19.09 -2.61
CA GLY A 199 21.08 20.38 -3.31
C GLY A 199 20.76 21.58 -2.41
N LEU A 200 20.33 21.33 -1.16
CA LEU A 200 19.97 22.37 -0.20
C LEU A 200 21.15 22.71 0.73
N CYS A 201 21.13 23.90 1.33
CA CYS A 201 22.05 24.20 2.43
C CYS A 201 21.77 23.29 3.65
N ALA A 202 22.75 23.05 4.51
CA ALA A 202 22.64 22.07 5.60
C ALA A 202 21.40 22.24 6.52
N PRO A 203 21.03 23.46 6.98
CA PRO A 203 19.79 23.65 7.75
C PRO A 203 18.53 23.29 6.97
N CYS A 204 18.46 23.63 5.69
CA CYS A 204 17.35 23.26 4.82
C CYS A 204 17.31 21.75 4.61
N SER A 205 18.43 21.10 4.30
CA SER A 205 18.52 19.65 4.12
C SER A 205 18.03 18.89 5.35
N LEU A 206 18.41 19.32 6.56
CA LEU A 206 17.98 18.69 7.81
C LEU A 206 16.47 18.86 8.02
N ALA A 207 15.96 20.09 7.86
CA ALA A 207 14.53 20.36 7.95
C ALA A 207 13.73 19.60 6.89
N CYS A 208 14.30 19.41 5.69
CA CYS A 208 13.73 18.65 4.59
C CYS A 208 13.60 17.17 4.94
N MET A 209 14.67 16.54 5.39
CA MET A 209 14.64 15.12 5.80
C MET A 209 13.71 14.89 7.01
N SER A 210 13.72 15.80 8.00
CA SER A 210 12.83 15.69 9.16
C SER A 210 11.36 15.77 8.75
N ALA A 211 11.02 16.71 7.86
CA ALA A 211 9.66 16.87 7.37
C ALA A 211 9.24 15.66 6.52
N TYR A 212 10.14 15.14 5.67
CA TYR A 212 9.92 13.90 4.94
C TYR A 212 9.57 12.73 5.84
N GLU A 213 10.40 12.41 6.85
CA GLU A 213 10.15 11.25 7.72
C GLU A 213 8.84 11.41 8.52
N SER A 214 8.54 12.62 9.00
CA SER A 214 7.28 12.91 9.71
C SER A 214 6.07 12.70 8.80
N THR A 215 6.05 13.37 7.63
CA THR A 215 4.92 13.28 6.71
C THR A 215 4.74 11.86 6.16
N ARG A 216 5.83 11.11 6.00
CA ARG A 216 5.81 9.71 5.58
C ARG A 216 4.98 8.85 6.54
N GLY A 217 5.28 8.98 7.84
CA GLY A 217 4.53 8.31 8.91
C GLY A 217 3.08 8.77 8.96
N ASP A 218 2.85 10.09 9.00
CA ASP A 218 1.50 10.67 9.13
C ASP A 218 0.54 10.21 8.02
N HIS A 219 1.03 10.07 6.80
CA HIS A 219 0.22 9.61 5.68
C HIS A 219 0.05 8.10 5.68
N TRP A 220 1.04 7.30 6.07
CA TRP A 220 0.85 5.87 6.30
C TRP A 220 -0.28 5.64 7.32
N ASP A 221 -0.29 6.42 8.40
CA ASP A 221 -1.31 6.34 9.45
C ASP A 221 -2.73 6.72 8.97
N LYS A 222 -2.83 7.51 7.89
CA LYS A 222 -4.10 7.93 7.27
C LYS A 222 -4.60 6.97 6.18
N ILE A 223 -3.81 5.98 5.74
CA ILE A 223 -4.25 5.04 4.70
C ILE A 223 -5.52 4.29 5.09
N PRO A 224 -5.65 3.73 6.31
CA PRO A 224 -6.87 3.01 6.66
C PRO A 224 -8.13 3.89 6.57
N SER A 225 -8.07 5.13 7.09
CA SER A 225 -9.21 6.05 7.06
C SER A 225 -9.56 6.50 5.63
N ALA A 226 -8.58 6.61 4.74
CA ALA A 226 -8.84 6.87 3.32
C ALA A 226 -9.78 5.82 2.70
N PHE A 227 -9.73 4.57 3.17
CA PHE A 227 -10.59 3.46 2.71
C PHE A 227 -11.76 3.15 3.66
N ASN A 228 -12.08 4.05 4.60
CA ASN A 228 -13.11 3.85 5.63
C ASN A 228 -12.86 2.60 6.52
N LEU A 229 -11.60 2.31 6.80
CA LEU A 229 -11.19 1.21 7.69
C LEU A 229 -10.79 1.76 9.08
N PRO A 230 -10.80 0.91 10.13
CA PRO A 230 -10.27 1.26 11.44
C PRO A 230 -8.79 1.66 11.38
N SER A 231 -8.32 2.40 12.38
CA SER A 231 -6.91 2.80 12.52
C SER A 231 -5.97 1.60 12.58
N TRP A 232 -4.68 1.78 12.28
CA TRP A 232 -3.69 0.71 12.41
C TRP A 232 -3.64 0.09 13.80
N LYS A 233 -3.83 0.90 14.85
CA LYS A 233 -3.88 0.41 16.23
C LYS A 233 -5.05 -0.56 16.45
N GLU A 234 -6.24 -0.20 15.99
CA GLU A 234 -7.43 -1.06 16.09
C GLU A 234 -7.26 -2.33 15.24
N LEU A 235 -6.72 -2.20 14.03
CA LEU A 235 -6.42 -3.32 13.15
C LEU A 235 -5.39 -4.29 13.75
N GLN A 236 -4.39 -3.76 14.45
CA GLN A 236 -3.40 -4.56 15.15
C GLN A 236 -4.05 -5.33 16.32
N SER A 237 -4.92 -4.69 17.11
CA SER A 237 -5.67 -5.39 18.16
C SER A 237 -6.54 -6.50 17.58
N LEU A 238 -7.22 -6.26 16.45
CA LEU A 238 -8.00 -7.30 15.74
C LEU A 238 -7.12 -8.48 15.30
N ARG A 239 -5.90 -8.20 14.83
CA ARG A 239 -4.92 -9.22 14.46
C ARG A 239 -4.54 -10.07 15.66
N GLU A 240 -4.17 -9.44 16.76
CA GLU A 240 -3.74 -10.13 17.98
C GLU A 240 -4.86 -11.04 18.52
N THR A 241 -6.10 -10.55 18.58
CA THR A 241 -7.26 -11.36 18.98
C THR A 241 -7.47 -12.58 18.07
N ASN A 242 -7.32 -12.43 16.75
CA ASN A 242 -7.50 -13.53 15.80
C ASN A 242 -6.51 -14.69 16.02
N PHE A 243 -5.29 -14.37 16.47
CA PHE A 243 -4.25 -15.35 16.76
C PHE A 243 -4.26 -15.85 18.21
N SER A 244 -4.83 -15.11 19.17
CA SER A 244 -4.93 -15.54 20.57
C SER A 244 -6.07 -16.52 20.85
N ASP A 245 -7.15 -16.49 20.06
CA ASP A 245 -8.32 -17.37 20.25
C ASP A 245 -8.08 -18.83 19.78
N SER A 246 -6.82 -19.25 19.69
CA SER A 246 -6.38 -20.51 19.06
C SER A 246 -5.50 -21.33 19.99
#